data_AF-I4D2E4-F1
#
_entry.id   AF-I4D2E4-F1
#
_cell.length_a   1.000
_cell.length_b   1.000
_cell.length_c   1.000
_cell.angle_alpha   90.00
_cell.angle_beta   90.00
_cell.angle_gamma   90.00
#
_symmetry.space_group_name_H-M   'P 1'
#
loop_
_entity.id
_entity.type
_entity.pdbx_description
1 polymer ?
#
loop_
_entity_poly.entity_id
_entity_poly.type
_entity_poly.pdbx_seq_one_letter_code
_entity_poly.pdbx_strand_id
1 'polypeptide(L)'
;MNRPENKGIQVAVHPEFRRTLLSNPTSESLRTIFDCQVLDKIFERPEQSQAEEIIRLLPYWEQQACQGNQLIATLICCLAKHFPNLFIDNKFLKSNVLRIRILSETPGIISFPSAEVQEHLLKFLLTADVLADLPQFEVISFSLNELQPLSSDLAKFCLSPHSHRYIQNLFYPERCEAILSVLAYIAKNYPLLRIAQQAYALMLSLDDFDTWGNHPFCLRLIANRFWDHQAIEC
;
A
#
# COMPACT_ATOMS: atom_id res chain seq x y z
N MET A 1 36.70 -25.90 -38.37
CA MET A 1 35.24 -26.04 -38.19
C MET A 1 34.83 -25.15 -37.03
N ASN A 2 34.38 -23.93 -37.30
CA ASN A 2 33.85 -23.03 -36.27
C ASN A 2 32.34 -23.28 -36.17
N ARG A 3 31.87 -23.72 -34.98
CA ARG A 3 30.44 -23.77 -34.69
C ARG A 3 29.91 -22.33 -34.69
N PRO A 4 28.78 -22.04 -35.34
CA PRO A 4 28.14 -20.75 -35.18
C PRO A 4 27.65 -20.64 -33.73
N GLU A 5 28.11 -19.60 -33.04
CA GLU A 5 27.53 -19.20 -31.76
C GLU A 5 26.05 -18.92 -31.99
N ASN A 6 25.21 -19.69 -31.30
CA ASN A 6 23.78 -19.46 -31.23
C ASN A 6 23.57 -18.14 -30.48
N LYS A 7 23.61 -17.01 -31.20
CA LYS A 7 23.08 -15.74 -30.70
C LYS A 7 21.60 -15.98 -30.45
N GLY A 8 21.24 -16.21 -29.18
CA GLY A 8 19.86 -16.36 -28.77
C GLY A 8 19.04 -15.25 -29.41
N ILE A 9 18.03 -15.62 -30.18
CA ILE A 9 17.19 -14.68 -30.89
C ILE A 9 16.56 -13.77 -29.83
N GLN A 10 17.05 -12.53 -29.73
CA GLN A 10 16.48 -11.49 -28.91
C GLN A 10 15.16 -11.07 -29.55
N VAL A 11 14.09 -11.76 -29.19
CA VAL A 11 12.73 -11.36 -29.57
C VAL A 11 12.37 -10.15 -28.71
N ALA A 12 12.53 -8.96 -29.28
CA ALA A 12 12.08 -7.72 -28.67
C ALA A 12 10.54 -7.77 -28.54
N VAL A 13 10.05 -7.64 -27.32
CA VAL A 13 8.60 -7.67 -27.04
C VAL A 13 8.00 -6.32 -27.46
N HIS A 14 6.93 -6.32 -28.26
CA HIS A 14 6.30 -5.07 -28.69
C HIS A 14 5.77 -4.26 -27.48
N PRO A 15 6.00 -2.93 -27.39
CA PRO A 15 5.58 -2.13 -26.22
C PRO A 15 4.09 -2.23 -25.88
N GLU A 16 3.21 -2.25 -26.88
CA GLU A 16 1.76 -2.40 -26.64
C GLU A 16 1.40 -3.79 -26.08
N PHE A 17 2.16 -4.83 -26.46
CA PHE A 17 1.96 -6.17 -25.90
C PHE A 17 2.41 -6.21 -24.43
N ARG A 18 3.52 -5.55 -24.08
CA ARG A 18 3.97 -5.38 -22.68
C ARG A 18 2.90 -4.69 -21.85
N ARG A 19 2.38 -3.55 -22.33
CA ARG A 19 1.32 -2.81 -21.64
C ARG A 19 0.07 -3.65 -21.43
N THR A 20 -0.35 -4.40 -22.45
CA THR A 20 -1.53 -5.27 -22.37
C THR A 20 -1.34 -6.39 -21.34
N LEU A 21 -0.16 -7.02 -21.32
CA LEU A 21 0.16 -8.08 -20.36
C LEU A 21 0.16 -7.58 -18.92
N LEU A 22 0.66 -6.36 -18.70
CA LEU A 22 0.85 -5.79 -17.37
C LEU A 22 -0.38 -5.05 -16.85
N SER A 23 -1.18 -4.40 -17.69
CA SER A 23 -2.29 -3.55 -17.23
C SER A 23 -3.48 -4.33 -16.67
N ASN A 24 -3.74 -5.53 -17.20
CA ASN A 24 -4.80 -6.41 -16.75
C ASN A 24 -4.29 -7.87 -16.66
N PRO A 25 -3.57 -8.22 -15.59
CA PRO A 25 -3.00 -9.54 -15.49
C PRO A 25 -4.08 -10.61 -15.33
N THR A 26 -3.96 -11.66 -16.14
CA THR A 26 -4.71 -12.90 -16.06
C THR A 26 -3.76 -14.04 -15.70
N SER A 27 -4.29 -15.22 -15.37
CA SER A 27 -3.44 -16.38 -15.09
C SER A 27 -2.58 -16.76 -16.30
N GLU A 28 -3.09 -16.54 -17.52
CA GLU A 28 -2.37 -16.76 -18.77
C GLU A 28 -1.28 -15.71 -19.00
N SER A 29 -1.56 -14.42 -18.72
CA SER A 29 -0.55 -13.38 -18.85
C SER A 29 0.59 -13.58 -17.85
N LEU A 30 0.28 -13.96 -16.60
CA LEU A 30 1.30 -14.30 -15.60
C LEU A 30 2.14 -15.50 -16.03
N ARG A 31 1.51 -16.58 -16.51
CA ARG A 31 2.26 -17.72 -17.09
C ARG A 31 3.16 -17.29 -18.23
N THR A 32 2.67 -16.46 -19.14
CA THR A 32 3.47 -15.93 -20.26
C THR A 32 4.67 -15.10 -19.75
N ILE A 33 4.46 -14.29 -18.72
CA ILE A 33 5.52 -13.49 -18.10
C ILE A 33 6.58 -14.40 -17.45
N PHE A 34 6.17 -15.46 -16.74
CA PHE A 34 7.06 -16.36 -16.00
C PHE A 34 7.72 -17.44 -16.87
N ASP A 35 6.94 -18.18 -17.65
CA ASP A 35 7.39 -19.34 -18.41
C ASP A 35 8.27 -18.94 -19.61
N CYS A 36 8.01 -17.77 -20.19
CA CYS A 36 8.76 -17.31 -21.36
C CYS A 36 9.96 -16.42 -21.01
N GLN A 37 10.30 -16.25 -19.72
CA GLN A 37 11.36 -15.33 -19.24
C GLN A 37 11.22 -13.93 -19.85
N VAL A 38 9.97 -13.47 -20.00
CA VAL A 38 9.67 -12.23 -20.70
C VAL A 38 9.93 -11.03 -19.79
N LEU A 39 10.05 -11.22 -18.47
CA LEU A 39 10.40 -10.18 -17.48
C LEU A 39 11.66 -9.39 -17.85
N ASP A 40 12.77 -10.08 -18.14
CA ASP A 40 14.04 -9.43 -18.50
C ASP A 40 13.92 -8.68 -19.84
N LYS A 41 13.05 -9.16 -20.73
CA LYS A 41 12.76 -8.55 -22.04
C LYS A 41 11.77 -7.39 -21.97
N ILE A 42 10.87 -7.41 -20.98
CA ILE A 42 9.90 -6.33 -20.71
C ILE A 42 10.64 -5.08 -20.26
N PHE A 43 11.74 -5.24 -19.52
CA PHE A 43 12.50 -4.14 -18.95
C PHE A 43 13.95 -4.04 -19.46
N GLU A 44 14.17 -4.23 -20.78
CA GLU A 44 15.49 -4.01 -21.43
C GLU A 44 16.01 -2.56 -21.37
N ARG A 45 15.25 -1.64 -20.77
CA ARG A 45 15.53 -0.20 -20.72
C ARG A 45 16.21 0.20 -19.40
N PRO A 46 16.93 1.34 -19.36
CA PRO A 46 17.47 1.88 -18.11
C PRO A 46 16.38 2.08 -17.04
N GLU A 47 16.74 1.89 -15.77
CA GLU A 47 15.81 1.86 -14.61
C GLU A 47 14.83 3.04 -14.56
N GLN A 48 15.25 4.26 -14.91
CA GLN A 48 14.38 5.43 -14.98
C GLN A 48 13.20 5.25 -15.95
N SER A 49 13.44 4.63 -17.12
CA SER A 49 12.38 4.32 -18.08
C SER A 49 11.44 3.22 -17.58
N GLN A 50 11.91 2.34 -16.70
CA GLN A 50 11.10 1.27 -16.11
C GLN A 50 10.16 1.86 -15.04
N ALA A 51 10.67 2.77 -14.21
CA ALA A 51 9.88 3.46 -13.19
C ALA A 51 8.71 4.22 -13.81
N GLU A 52 8.95 5.00 -14.87
CA GLU A 52 7.89 5.72 -15.58
C GLU A 52 6.83 4.79 -16.17
N GLU A 53 7.22 3.62 -16.67
CA GLU A 53 6.29 2.64 -17.22
C GLU A 53 5.40 2.04 -16.13
N ILE A 54 5.98 1.66 -14.98
CA ILE A 54 5.21 1.19 -13.82
C ILE A 54 4.28 2.28 -13.29
N ILE A 55 4.74 3.53 -13.18
CA ILE A 55 3.93 4.65 -12.71
C ILE A 55 2.66 4.80 -13.56
N ARG A 56 2.77 4.64 -14.89
CA ARG A 56 1.61 4.69 -15.81
C ARG A 56 0.64 3.52 -15.64
N LEU A 57 1.10 2.40 -15.07
CA LEU A 57 0.27 1.22 -14.82
C LEU A 57 -0.46 1.28 -13.48
N LEU A 58 -0.01 2.10 -12.52
CA LEU A 58 -0.60 2.18 -11.18
C LEU A 58 -2.12 2.39 -11.18
N PRO A 59 -2.72 3.30 -11.99
CA PRO A 59 -4.18 3.49 -11.97
C PRO A 59 -4.95 2.24 -12.40
N TYR A 60 -4.41 1.50 -13.39
CA TYR A 60 -5.02 0.25 -13.85
C TYR A 60 -4.91 -0.84 -12.79
N TRP A 61 -3.74 -0.96 -12.16
CA TRP A 61 -3.54 -1.94 -11.10
C TRP A 61 -4.40 -1.66 -9.87
N GLU A 62 -4.55 -0.41 -9.47
CA GLU A 62 -5.43 -0.01 -8.39
C GLU A 62 -6.89 -0.33 -8.72
N GLN A 63 -7.35 0.01 -9.93
CA GLN A 63 -8.70 -0.35 -10.38
C GLN A 63 -8.93 -1.87 -10.32
N GLN A 64 -7.98 -2.66 -10.81
CA GLN A 64 -8.05 -4.13 -10.78
C GLN A 64 -8.04 -4.67 -9.34
N ALA A 65 -7.20 -4.13 -8.45
CA ALA A 65 -7.16 -4.52 -7.05
C ALA A 65 -8.49 -4.21 -6.32
N CYS A 66 -9.09 -3.06 -6.62
CA CYS A 66 -10.42 -2.66 -6.14
C CYS A 66 -11.52 -3.60 -6.64
N GLN A 67 -11.37 -4.15 -7.85
CA GLN A 67 -12.27 -5.14 -8.45
C GLN A 67 -12.00 -6.59 -7.98
N GLY A 68 -11.06 -6.81 -7.06
CA GLY A 68 -10.77 -8.12 -6.49
C GLY A 68 -9.83 -8.98 -7.33
N ASN A 69 -9.07 -8.39 -8.27
CA ASN A 69 -8.07 -9.12 -9.02
C ASN A 69 -6.83 -9.39 -8.14
N GLN A 70 -6.74 -10.61 -7.60
CA GLN A 70 -5.64 -11.07 -6.74
C GLN A 70 -4.32 -11.29 -7.50
N LEU A 71 -4.36 -11.37 -8.83
CA LEU A 71 -3.17 -11.61 -9.65
C LEU A 71 -2.25 -10.39 -9.70
N ILE A 72 -2.79 -9.20 -9.40
CA ILE A 72 -2.01 -7.97 -9.27
C ILE A 72 -0.97 -8.10 -8.15
N ALA A 73 -1.34 -8.65 -6.99
CA ALA A 73 -0.39 -8.89 -5.91
C ALA A 73 0.73 -9.85 -6.33
N THR A 74 0.39 -10.91 -7.06
CA THR A 74 1.39 -11.85 -7.59
C THR A 74 2.34 -11.16 -8.56
N LEU A 75 1.82 -10.36 -9.49
CA LEU A 75 2.62 -9.57 -10.43
C LEU A 75 3.58 -8.63 -9.69
N ILE A 76 3.06 -7.87 -8.72
CA ILE A 76 3.83 -6.93 -7.90
C ILE A 76 4.95 -7.64 -7.15
N CYS A 77 4.66 -8.74 -6.47
CA CYS A 77 5.66 -9.51 -5.73
C CYS A 77 6.76 -10.04 -6.65
N CYS A 78 6.40 -10.49 -7.85
CA CYS A 78 7.36 -10.94 -8.83
C CYS A 78 8.24 -9.81 -9.37
N LEU A 79 7.66 -8.64 -9.68
CA LEU A 79 8.41 -7.47 -10.11
C LEU A 79 9.35 -6.98 -9.01
N ALA A 80 8.89 -6.92 -7.76
CA ALA A 80 9.72 -6.51 -6.62
C ALA A 80 10.90 -7.46 -6.37
N LYS A 81 10.70 -8.77 -6.62
CA LYS A 81 11.78 -9.76 -6.53
C LYS A 81 12.81 -9.64 -7.66
N HIS A 82 12.39 -9.32 -8.88
CA HIS A 82 13.28 -9.22 -10.04
C HIS A 82 13.97 -7.85 -10.13
N PHE A 83 13.28 -6.78 -9.74
CA PHE A 83 13.74 -5.39 -9.82
C PHE A 83 13.71 -4.73 -8.43
N PRO A 84 14.45 -5.23 -7.43
CA PRO A 84 14.35 -4.73 -6.06
C PRO A 84 14.67 -3.23 -5.94
N ASN A 85 15.70 -2.75 -6.65
CA ASN A 85 16.12 -1.33 -6.61
C ASN A 85 15.00 -0.39 -7.09
N LEU A 86 14.21 -0.82 -8.08
CA LEU A 86 13.11 -0.03 -8.64
C LEU A 86 12.07 0.36 -7.57
N PHE A 87 11.81 -0.53 -6.61
CA PHE A 87 10.82 -0.33 -5.54
C PHE A 87 11.45 0.09 -4.21
N ILE A 88 12.76 -0.08 -4.02
CA ILE A 88 13.47 0.36 -2.81
C ILE A 88 13.81 1.85 -2.91
N ASP A 89 14.32 2.30 -4.05
CA ASP A 89 14.87 3.66 -4.20
C ASP A 89 13.78 4.69 -4.52
N ASN A 90 12.66 4.25 -5.10
CA ASN A 90 11.53 5.12 -5.43
C ASN A 90 10.44 5.02 -4.37
N LYS A 91 10.44 5.96 -3.40
CA LYS A 91 9.43 6.03 -2.32
C LYS A 91 8.00 6.07 -2.85
N PHE A 92 7.75 6.82 -3.93
CA PHE A 92 6.42 6.94 -4.53
C PHE A 92 5.90 5.60 -5.04
N LEU A 93 6.74 4.86 -5.80
CA LEU A 93 6.42 3.52 -6.26
C LEU A 93 6.24 2.56 -5.08
N LYS A 94 7.17 2.58 -4.12
CA LYS A 94 7.14 1.71 -2.94
C LYS A 94 5.80 1.75 -2.23
N SER A 95 5.33 2.96 -1.90
CA SER A 95 4.09 3.13 -1.15
C SER A 95 2.85 2.76 -1.96
N ASN A 96 2.75 3.21 -3.21
CA ASN A 96 1.61 2.89 -4.07
C ASN A 96 1.51 1.38 -4.34
N VAL A 97 2.63 0.74 -4.63
CA VAL A 97 2.69 -0.69 -4.92
C VAL A 97 2.37 -1.51 -3.67
N LEU A 98 2.81 -1.10 -2.48
CA LEU A 98 2.39 -1.71 -1.22
C LEU A 98 0.87 -1.61 -1.04
N ARG A 99 0.29 -0.40 -1.17
CA ARG A 99 -1.16 -0.17 -1.05
C ARG A 99 -1.94 -1.07 -2.01
N ILE A 100 -1.55 -1.09 -3.28
CA ILE A 100 -2.21 -1.86 -4.34
C ILE A 100 -2.06 -3.37 -4.08
N ARG A 101 -0.89 -3.84 -3.63
CA ARG A 101 -0.67 -5.23 -3.26
C ARG A 101 -1.63 -5.64 -2.14
N ILE A 102 -1.70 -4.86 -1.06
CA ILE A 102 -2.60 -5.10 0.07
C ILE A 102 -4.06 -5.10 -0.39
N LEU A 103 -4.47 -4.13 -1.20
CA LEU A 103 -5.83 -4.10 -1.78
C LEU A 103 -6.11 -5.36 -2.59
N SER A 104 -5.16 -5.82 -3.40
CA SER A 104 -5.30 -7.01 -4.24
C SER A 104 -5.36 -8.31 -3.43
N GLU A 105 -4.55 -8.44 -2.38
CA GLU A 105 -4.52 -9.60 -1.47
C GLU A 105 -5.77 -9.66 -0.59
N THR A 106 -6.35 -8.50 -0.25
CA THR A 106 -7.54 -8.43 0.61
C THR A 106 -8.77 -8.95 -0.14
N PRO A 107 -9.47 -9.98 0.39
CA PRO A 107 -10.68 -10.50 -0.21
C PRO A 107 -11.80 -9.45 -0.30
N GLY A 108 -12.66 -9.60 -1.31
CA GLY A 108 -13.79 -8.71 -1.56
C GLY A 108 -13.50 -7.67 -2.64
N ILE A 109 -14.51 -6.86 -2.91
CA ILE A 109 -14.49 -5.79 -3.90
C ILE A 109 -14.87 -4.47 -3.23
N ILE A 110 -14.34 -3.37 -3.75
CA ILE A 110 -14.81 -2.05 -3.33
C ILE A 110 -16.20 -1.83 -3.94
N SER A 111 -17.18 -1.52 -3.08
CA SER A 111 -18.59 -1.32 -3.46
C SER A 111 -18.94 0.13 -3.85
N PHE A 112 -17.94 0.97 -4.08
CA PHE A 112 -18.08 2.39 -4.43
C PHE A 112 -17.15 2.78 -5.58
N PRO A 113 -17.41 3.90 -6.28
CA PRO A 113 -16.49 4.40 -7.29
C PRO A 113 -15.19 4.89 -6.64
N SER A 114 -14.11 4.12 -6.74
CA SER A 114 -12.81 4.49 -6.16
C SER A 114 -12.27 5.82 -6.72
N ALA A 115 -12.54 6.11 -7.98
CA ALA A 115 -12.17 7.37 -8.64
C ALA A 115 -12.83 8.60 -7.97
N GLU A 116 -14.08 8.49 -7.50
CA GLU A 116 -14.77 9.57 -6.78
C GLU A 116 -14.05 9.90 -5.47
N VAL A 117 -13.59 8.87 -4.74
CA VAL A 117 -12.84 9.06 -3.50
C VAL A 117 -11.48 9.71 -3.77
N GLN A 118 -10.80 9.31 -4.86
CA GLN A 118 -9.54 9.92 -5.27
C GLN A 118 -9.71 11.41 -5.65
N GLU A 119 -10.74 11.74 -6.42
CA GLU A 119 -11.03 13.12 -6.84
C GLU A 119 -11.42 14.02 -5.65
N HIS A 120 -12.12 13.48 -4.67
CA HIS A 120 -12.62 14.22 -3.51
C HIS A 120 -11.96 13.79 -2.20
N LEU A 121 -10.67 13.44 -2.25
CA LEU A 121 -9.93 12.85 -1.12
C LEU A 121 -10.12 13.62 0.20
N LEU A 122 -9.92 14.94 0.19
CA LEU A 122 -10.04 15.77 1.40
C LEU A 122 -11.43 15.73 2.03
N LYS A 123 -12.49 15.61 1.22
CA LYS A 123 -13.87 15.49 1.70
C LYS A 123 -14.07 14.19 2.47
N PHE A 124 -13.51 13.09 1.97
CA PHE A 124 -13.60 11.79 2.64
C PHE A 124 -12.67 11.70 3.85
N LEU A 125 -11.53 12.41 3.85
CA LEU A 125 -10.64 12.49 5.01
C LEU A 125 -11.23 13.31 6.16
N LEU A 126 -12.21 14.17 5.91
CA LEU A 126 -12.88 14.93 6.96
C LEU A 126 -13.48 13.95 7.98
N THR A 127 -13.07 14.07 9.24
CA THR A 127 -13.46 13.18 10.35
C THR A 127 -13.09 11.71 10.17
N ALA A 128 -12.21 11.36 9.22
CA ALA A 128 -11.81 9.96 9.03
C ALA A 128 -10.91 9.44 10.16
N ASP A 129 -10.34 10.32 10.98
CA ASP A 129 -9.57 9.93 12.17
C ASP A 129 -10.38 9.04 13.11
N VAL A 130 -11.69 9.27 13.24
CA VAL A 130 -12.59 8.48 14.11
C VAL A 130 -12.63 6.99 13.75
N LEU A 131 -12.20 6.59 12.55
CA LEU A 131 -12.07 5.19 12.18
C LEU A 131 -11.07 4.45 13.08
N ALA A 132 -10.13 5.15 13.71
CA ALA A 132 -9.19 4.57 14.67
C ALA A 132 -9.87 4.01 15.93
N ASP A 133 -11.13 4.40 16.19
CA ASP A 133 -11.93 3.92 17.32
C ASP A 133 -12.62 2.58 17.01
N LEU A 134 -12.55 2.11 15.75
CA LEU A 134 -13.18 0.86 15.35
C LEU A 134 -12.48 -0.36 15.96
N PRO A 135 -13.23 -1.38 16.41
CA PRO A 135 -12.66 -2.57 17.04
C PRO A 135 -11.74 -3.36 16.09
N GLN A 136 -11.91 -3.20 14.78
CA GLN A 136 -11.02 -3.80 13.77
C GLN A 136 -9.56 -3.37 13.95
N PHE A 137 -9.29 -2.23 14.57
CA PHE A 137 -7.92 -1.77 14.83
C PHE A 137 -7.32 -2.35 16.12
N GLU A 138 -8.06 -3.08 16.97
CA GLU A 138 -7.56 -3.72 18.21
C GLU A 138 -6.37 -4.64 17.95
N VAL A 139 -6.31 -5.24 16.76
CA VAL A 139 -5.18 -6.08 16.33
C VAL A 139 -3.87 -5.30 16.16
N ILE A 140 -3.92 -3.97 16.06
CA ILE A 140 -2.73 -3.12 15.98
C ILE A 140 -2.24 -2.83 17.40
N SER A 141 -1.20 -3.56 17.80
CA SER A 141 -0.62 -3.49 19.13
C SER A 141 0.43 -2.41 19.29
N PHE A 142 0.32 -1.65 20.38
CA PHE A 142 1.37 -0.80 20.94
C PHE A 142 1.57 -1.23 22.39
N SER A 143 2.80 -1.60 22.74
CA SER A 143 3.12 -2.01 24.10
C SER A 143 3.14 -0.79 25.04
N LEU A 144 2.86 -1.03 26.32
CA LEU A 144 2.93 0.03 27.33
C LEU A 144 4.31 0.71 27.36
N ASN A 145 5.39 -0.08 27.21
CA ASN A 145 6.76 0.44 27.17
C ASN A 145 7.02 1.36 25.97
N GLU A 146 6.40 1.11 24.82
CA GLU A 146 6.45 2.00 23.65
C GLU A 146 5.66 3.29 23.88
N LEU A 147 4.60 3.26 24.69
CA LEU A 147 3.74 4.42 24.92
C LEU A 147 4.17 5.27 26.12
N GLN A 148 4.89 4.68 27.07
CA GLN A 148 5.36 5.36 28.28
C GLN A 148 6.09 6.69 28.00
N PRO A 149 6.99 6.79 27.00
CA PRO A 149 7.67 8.05 26.69
C PRO A 149 6.73 9.17 26.22
N LEU A 150 5.53 8.82 25.76
CA LEU A 150 4.50 9.75 25.28
C LEU A 150 3.44 10.07 26.34
N SER A 151 3.47 9.40 27.50
CA SER A 151 2.42 9.47 28.53
C SER A 151 2.02 10.90 28.91
N SER A 152 2.98 11.79 29.16
CA SER A 152 2.70 13.18 29.55
C SER A 152 2.00 13.98 28.46
N ASP A 153 2.36 13.72 27.21
CA ASP A 153 1.88 14.47 26.05
C ASP A 153 0.52 13.95 25.60
N LEU A 154 0.32 12.62 25.65
CA LEU A 154 -0.96 11.97 25.39
C LEU A 154 -2.00 12.32 26.45
N ALA A 155 -1.62 12.34 27.74
CA ALA A 155 -2.52 12.73 28.82
C ALA A 155 -2.99 14.20 28.72
N LYS A 156 -2.13 15.09 28.18
CA LYS A 156 -2.44 16.52 28.01
C LYS A 156 -2.97 16.87 26.62
N PHE A 157 -3.06 15.89 25.71
CA PHE A 157 -3.36 16.10 24.29
C PHE A 157 -2.50 17.20 23.64
N CYS A 158 -1.23 17.31 24.05
CA CYS A 158 -0.30 18.33 23.58
C CYS A 158 1.01 17.65 23.18
N LEU A 159 1.13 17.30 21.91
CA LEU A 159 2.30 16.62 21.36
C LEU A 159 3.39 17.63 21.03
N SER A 160 4.58 17.43 21.62
CA SER A 160 5.77 18.18 21.22
C SER A 160 6.29 17.72 19.85
N PRO A 161 7.12 18.52 19.15
CA PRO A 161 7.80 18.08 17.92
C PRO A 161 8.65 16.82 18.12
N HIS A 162 9.23 16.63 19.32
CA HIS A 162 9.97 15.42 19.66
C HIS A 162 9.04 14.20 19.74
N SER A 163 7.85 14.38 20.29
CA SER A 163 6.82 13.35 20.40
C SER A 163 6.31 12.94 19.03
N HIS A 164 6.11 13.87 18.10
CA HIS A 164 5.79 13.55 16.70
C HIS A 164 6.87 12.69 16.03
N ARG A 165 8.15 13.01 16.25
CA ARG A 165 9.25 12.19 15.72
C ARG A 165 9.32 10.81 16.38
N TYR A 166 9.06 10.72 17.68
CA TYR A 166 9.01 9.44 18.37
C TYR A 166 7.85 8.58 17.84
N ILE A 167 6.66 9.18 17.71
CA ILE A 167 5.48 8.55 17.13
C ILE A 167 5.78 8.04 15.71
N GLN A 168 6.46 8.84 14.88
CA GLN A 168 6.86 8.41 13.54
C GLN A 168 7.67 7.10 13.57
N ASN A 169 8.53 6.92 14.57
CA ASN A 169 9.34 5.70 14.73
C ASN A 169 8.54 4.50 15.26
N LEU A 170 7.36 4.72 15.85
CA LEU A 170 6.45 3.64 16.21
C LEU A 170 5.87 2.99 14.94
N PHE A 171 5.77 3.70 13.82
CA PHE A 171 5.23 3.16 12.58
C PHE A 171 6.32 2.47 11.74
N TYR A 172 6.84 1.35 12.26
CA TYR A 172 7.72 0.46 11.52
C TYR A 172 6.97 -0.33 10.42
N PRO A 173 7.65 -0.85 9.39
CA PRO A 173 7.01 -1.38 8.18
C PRO A 173 5.89 -2.38 8.43
N GLU A 174 6.08 -3.33 9.34
CA GLU A 174 5.10 -4.37 9.65
C GLU A 174 3.84 -3.78 10.32
N ARG A 175 3.99 -2.76 11.18
CA ARG A 175 2.85 -2.05 11.79
C ARG A 175 2.10 -1.22 10.74
N CYS A 176 2.83 -0.57 9.83
CA CYS A 176 2.23 0.16 8.73
C CYS A 176 1.40 -0.75 7.82
N GLU A 177 1.98 -1.89 7.44
CA GLU A 177 1.29 -2.88 6.61
C GLU A 177 0.06 -3.45 7.31
N ALA A 178 0.13 -3.72 8.62
CA ALA A 178 -1.02 -4.16 9.40
C ALA A 178 -2.15 -3.11 9.39
N ILE A 179 -1.83 -1.82 9.60
CA ILE A 179 -2.80 -0.72 9.55
C ILE A 179 -3.45 -0.63 8.16
N LEU A 180 -2.65 -0.66 7.09
CA LEU A 180 -3.16 -0.63 5.71
C LEU A 180 -4.02 -1.86 5.39
N SER A 181 -3.68 -3.04 5.93
CA SER A 181 -4.46 -4.27 5.76
C SER A 181 -5.82 -4.19 6.45
N VAL A 182 -5.88 -3.62 7.66
CA VAL A 182 -7.17 -3.37 8.34
C VAL A 182 -8.00 -2.36 7.56
N LEU A 183 -7.39 -1.27 7.07
CA LEU A 183 -8.09 -0.29 6.24
C LEU A 183 -8.62 -0.92 4.93
N ALA A 184 -7.84 -1.77 4.27
CA ALA A 184 -8.26 -2.49 3.06
C ALA A 184 -9.45 -3.40 3.33
N TYR A 185 -9.41 -4.13 4.46
CA TYR A 185 -10.51 -4.98 4.88
C TYR A 185 -11.79 -4.16 5.11
N ILE A 186 -11.69 -3.03 5.80
CA ILE A 186 -12.83 -2.12 6.02
C ILE A 186 -13.33 -1.56 4.68
N ALA A 187 -12.44 -1.10 3.81
CA ALA A 187 -12.81 -0.53 2.50
C ALA A 187 -13.56 -1.52 1.60
N LYS A 188 -13.28 -2.83 1.70
CA LYS A 188 -13.90 -3.86 0.86
C LYS A 188 -15.10 -4.55 1.51
N ASN A 189 -15.13 -4.66 2.84
CA ASN A 189 -16.05 -5.58 3.52
C ASN A 189 -16.94 -4.89 4.57
N TYR A 190 -16.71 -3.61 4.88
CA TYR A 190 -17.51 -2.92 5.89
C TYR A 190 -18.90 -2.54 5.34
N PRO A 191 -19.99 -2.80 6.07
CA PRO A 191 -21.35 -2.61 5.55
C PRO A 191 -21.73 -1.14 5.35
N LEU A 192 -21.14 -0.22 6.11
CA LEU A 192 -21.42 1.21 6.01
C LEU A 192 -20.54 1.85 4.93
N LEU A 193 -21.18 2.24 3.82
CA LEU A 193 -20.52 2.83 2.64
C LEU A 193 -19.59 3.99 2.99
N ARG A 194 -20.05 4.92 3.84
CA ARG A 194 -19.26 6.08 4.24
C ARG A 194 -17.96 5.66 4.94
N ILE A 195 -18.02 4.68 5.83
CA ILE A 195 -16.83 4.19 6.56
C ILE A 195 -15.89 3.48 5.59
N ALA A 196 -16.42 2.68 4.66
CA ALA A 196 -15.61 2.02 3.65
C ALA A 196 -14.89 3.03 2.73
N GLN A 197 -15.58 4.09 2.30
CA GLN A 197 -14.99 5.20 1.54
C GLN A 197 -13.92 5.95 2.33
N GLN A 198 -14.17 6.24 3.61
CA GLN A 198 -13.20 6.88 4.50
C GLN A 198 -11.96 6.01 4.72
N ALA A 199 -12.12 4.69 4.88
CA ALA A 199 -11.01 3.76 5.02
C ALA A 199 -10.13 3.75 3.76
N TYR A 200 -10.74 3.71 2.58
CA TYR A 200 -10.01 3.83 1.32
C TYR A 200 -9.31 5.19 1.18
N ALA A 201 -9.97 6.29 1.55
CA ALA A 201 -9.35 7.61 1.58
C ALA A 201 -8.13 7.68 2.51
N LEU A 202 -8.20 7.06 3.69
CA LEU A 202 -7.06 6.94 4.61
C LEU A 202 -5.92 6.14 3.99
N MET A 203 -6.20 5.05 3.27
CA MET A 203 -5.15 4.30 2.57
C MET A 203 -4.41 5.18 1.55
N LEU A 204 -5.13 6.03 0.83
CA LEU A 204 -4.54 6.97 -0.14
C LEU A 204 -3.72 8.07 0.55
N SER A 205 -4.17 8.57 1.71
CA SER A 205 -3.46 9.63 2.42
C SER A 205 -2.22 9.15 3.18
N LEU A 206 -2.13 7.85 3.46
CA LEU A 206 -1.01 7.23 4.18
C LEU A 206 0.13 6.76 3.26
N ASP A 207 0.15 7.21 2.01
CA ASP A 207 1.22 6.90 1.04
C ASP A 207 2.58 7.47 1.45
N ASP A 208 2.63 8.60 2.15
CA ASP A 208 3.88 9.19 2.61
C ASP A 208 4.18 8.75 4.05
N PHE A 209 4.99 7.69 4.18
CA PHE A 209 5.43 7.18 5.48
C PHE A 209 6.06 8.25 6.36
N ASP A 210 6.74 9.26 5.81
CA ASP A 210 7.43 10.29 6.59
C ASP A 210 6.45 11.24 7.32
N THR A 211 5.15 11.12 7.05
CA THR A 211 4.09 11.98 7.61
C THR A 211 3.19 11.29 8.62
N TRP A 212 3.34 9.98 8.84
CA TRP A 212 2.46 9.19 9.70
C TRP A 212 2.42 9.73 11.13
N GLY A 213 3.54 10.24 11.65
CA GLY A 213 3.60 10.83 12.98
C GLY A 213 2.83 12.14 13.15
N ASN A 214 2.37 12.75 12.07
CA ASN A 214 1.52 13.94 12.09
C ASN A 214 0.08 13.64 11.62
N HIS A 215 -0.18 12.43 11.14
CA HIS A 215 -1.47 12.09 10.53
C HIS A 215 -2.55 11.94 11.62
N PRO A 216 -3.68 12.68 11.58
CA PRO A 216 -4.68 12.67 12.66
C PRO A 216 -5.20 11.29 13.03
N PHE A 217 -5.47 10.44 12.03
CA PHE A 217 -5.84 9.04 12.25
C PHE A 217 -4.78 8.25 13.04
N CYS A 218 -3.50 8.38 12.70
CA CYS A 218 -2.41 7.69 13.38
C CYS A 218 -2.23 8.19 14.83
N LEU A 219 -2.38 9.50 15.04
CA LEU A 219 -2.35 10.09 16.38
C LEU A 219 -3.48 9.56 17.26
N ARG A 220 -4.70 9.48 16.71
CA ARG A 220 -5.86 8.93 17.42
C ARG A 220 -5.70 7.45 17.73
N LEU A 221 -5.17 6.67 16.79
CA LEU A 221 -4.87 5.25 17.00
C LEU A 221 -3.94 5.02 18.20
N ILE A 222 -2.90 5.83 18.34
CA ILE A 222 -1.97 5.77 19.47
C ILE A 222 -2.65 6.21 20.76
N ALA A 223 -3.41 7.31 20.72
CA ALA A 223 -4.13 7.82 21.88
C ALA A 223 -5.12 6.76 22.42
N ASN A 224 -5.87 6.09 21.55
CA ASN A 224 -6.80 5.03 21.93
C ASN A 224 -6.07 3.92 22.70
N ARG A 225 -4.95 3.44 22.16
CA ARG A 225 -4.16 2.38 22.81
C ARG A 225 -3.56 2.79 24.13
N PHE A 226 -3.13 4.04 24.27
CA PHE A 226 -2.67 4.58 25.54
C PHE A 226 -3.78 4.57 26.59
N TRP A 227 -4.97 5.04 26.23
CA TRP A 227 -6.12 5.08 27.15
C TRP A 227 -6.66 3.69 27.50
N ASP A 228 -6.61 2.73 26.57
CA ASP A 228 -6.96 1.33 26.83
C ASP A 228 -6.08 0.75 27.95
N HIS A 229 -4.76 0.97 27.89
CA HIS A 229 -3.85 0.51 28.94
C HIS A 229 -4.12 1.21 30.28
N GLN A 230 -4.35 2.53 30.28
CA GLN A 230 -4.68 3.28 31.49
C GLN A 230 -5.99 2.82 32.14
N ALA A 231 -6.96 2.35 31.35
CA ALA A 231 -8.22 1.83 31.87
C ALA A 231 -8.08 0.44 32.50
N ILE A 232 -7.08 -0.36 32.09
CA ILE A 232 -6.81 -1.70 32.65
C ILE A 232 -6.00 -1.62 33.96
N GLU A 233 -5.19 -0.58 34.14
CA GLU A 233 -4.39 -0.36 35.36
C GLU A 233 -5.17 0.26 36.53
N CYS A 234 -6.40 0.74 36.29
CA CYS A 234 -7.32 1.27 37.31
C CYS A 234 -8.24 0.19 37.89
#